data_AF-A0A6B2DMI1-F1
#
_entry.id   AF-A0A6B2DMI1-F1
#
_cell.length_a   1.000
_cell.length_b   1.000
_cell.length_c   1.000
_cell.angle_alpha   90.00
_cell.angle_beta   90.00
_cell.angle_gamma   90.00
#
_symmetry.space_group_name_H-M   'P 1'
#
loop_
_entity.id
_entity.type
_entity.pdbx_description
1 polymer ?
#
loop_
_entity_poly.entity_id
_entity_poly.type
_entity_poly.pdbx_seq_one_letter_code
_entity_poly.pdbx_strand_id
1 'polypeptide(L)'
;MRFAFHDPRADPAPAGWAEFCRAARLHPVWDYGVMGLEAWGARNPQLLVVAADGDELVAAVSVLVCRPRVSPRFAPRPGKRLLRPFWAEVCQPWLSGYPGTAFAPGVADRPALVREFERELG
;
A
#
# COMPACT_ATOMS: atom_id res chain seq x y z
N MET A 1 -15.76 -5.58 -7.21
CA MET A 1 -14.72 -5.39 -6.17
C MET A 1 -14.66 -3.93 -5.78
N ARG A 2 -14.32 -3.64 -4.53
CA ARG A 2 -14.16 -2.29 -4.00
C ARG A 2 -12.73 -2.12 -3.48
N PHE A 3 -12.07 -1.03 -3.86
CA PHE A 3 -10.76 -0.66 -3.36
C PHE A 3 -10.88 0.43 -2.30
N ALA A 4 -10.09 0.31 -1.23
CA ALA A 4 -10.02 1.31 -0.17
C ALA A 4 -8.57 1.59 0.20
N PHE A 5 -8.24 2.87 0.37
CA PHE A 5 -6.91 3.37 0.67
C PHE A 5 -6.84 3.78 2.14
N HIS A 6 -5.79 3.34 2.82
CA HIS A 6 -5.59 3.57 4.23
C HIS A 6 -4.17 4.07 4.45
N ASP A 7 -4.05 5.20 5.16
CA ASP A 7 -2.79 5.71 5.70
C ASP A 7 -2.60 5.17 7.12
N PRO A 8 -1.70 4.19 7.34
CA PRO A 8 -1.51 3.57 8.66
C PRO A 8 -1.04 4.52 9.77
N ARG A 9 -0.70 5.76 9.43
CA ARG A 9 -0.33 6.80 10.41
C ARG A 9 -1.53 7.51 11.02
N ALA A 10 -2.68 7.51 10.33
CA ALA A 10 -3.81 8.37 10.64
C ALA A 10 -5.15 7.63 10.61
N ASP A 11 -5.30 6.66 9.71
CA ASP A 11 -6.53 5.91 9.53
C ASP A 11 -6.56 4.69 10.46
N PRO A 12 -7.76 4.23 10.87
CA PRO A 12 -7.90 2.94 11.52
C PRO A 12 -7.59 1.82 10.53
N ALA A 13 -7.18 0.66 11.07
CA ALA A 13 -7.03 -0.56 10.29
C ALA A 13 -8.34 -0.89 9.55
N PRO A 14 -8.27 -1.42 8.31
CA PRO A 14 -9.45 -1.89 7.60
C PRO A 14 -10.21 -2.93 8.44
N ALA A 15 -11.54 -2.91 8.36
CA ALA A 15 -12.35 -3.97 8.94
C ALA A 15 -11.93 -5.34 8.38
N GLY A 16 -11.76 -6.34 9.25
CA GLY A 16 -11.31 -7.68 8.86
C GLY A 16 -9.80 -7.81 8.60
N TRP A 17 -8.99 -6.78 8.83
CA TRP A 17 -7.55 -6.81 8.52
C TRP A 17 -6.78 -7.89 9.29
N ALA A 18 -7.04 -8.03 10.59
CA ALA A 18 -6.37 -9.03 11.42
C ALA A 18 -6.72 -10.46 10.97
N GLU A 19 -7.97 -10.70 10.62
CA GLU A 19 -8.45 -11.97 10.08
C GLU A 19 -7.83 -12.29 8.72
N PHE A 20 -7.75 -11.28 7.83
CA PHE A 20 -7.08 -11.40 6.53
C PHE A 20 -5.61 -11.78 6.70
N CYS A 21 -4.86 -11.06 7.53
CA CYS A 21 -3.45 -11.35 7.81
C CYS A 21 -3.26 -12.78 8.32
N ARG A 22 -4.13 -13.24 9.22
CA ARG A 22 -4.09 -14.60 9.76
C ARG A 22 -4.42 -15.66 8.70
N ALA A 23 -5.48 -15.45 7.92
CA ALA A 23 -5.92 -16.38 6.88
C ALA A 23 -4.90 -16.52 5.75
N ALA A 24 -4.34 -15.40 5.29
CA ALA A 24 -3.29 -15.35 4.27
C ALA A 24 -1.88 -15.68 4.81
N ARG A 25 -1.75 -15.93 6.13
CA ARG A 25 -0.49 -16.25 6.83
C ARG A 25 0.60 -15.21 6.57
N LEU A 26 0.23 -13.93 6.62
CA LEU A 26 1.14 -12.84 6.31
C LEU A 26 2.21 -12.68 7.40
N HIS A 27 3.40 -12.26 6.95
CA HIS A 27 4.50 -11.92 7.85
C HIS A 27 4.21 -10.63 8.61
N PRO A 28 4.88 -10.39 9.76
CA PRO A 28 4.68 -9.19 10.58
C PRO A 28 4.89 -7.85 9.87
N VAL A 29 5.54 -7.82 8.70
CA VAL A 29 5.67 -6.61 7.85
C VAL A 29 4.32 -6.08 7.34
N TRP A 30 3.26 -6.89 7.42
CA TRP A 30 1.87 -6.51 7.12
C TRP A 30 1.05 -6.17 8.37
N ASP A 31 1.64 -6.23 9.56
CA ASP A 31 0.97 -5.72 10.76
C ASP A 31 0.72 -4.22 10.62
N TYR A 32 -0.52 -3.80 10.89
CA TYR A 32 -0.93 -2.43 10.62
C TYR A 32 -0.20 -1.40 11.50
N GLY A 33 0.10 -1.78 12.75
CA GLY A 33 0.88 -0.94 13.65
C GLY A 33 2.33 -0.82 13.19
N VAL A 34 2.92 -1.92 12.73
CA VAL A 34 4.28 -1.95 12.15
C VAL A 34 4.37 -1.08 10.90
N MET A 35 3.39 -1.17 9.99
CA MET A 35 3.30 -0.29 8.81
C MET A 35 3.19 1.19 9.20
N GLY A 36 2.40 1.51 10.23
CA GLY A 36 2.29 2.87 10.78
C GLY A 36 3.63 3.41 11.29
N LEU A 37 4.39 2.58 12.02
CA LEU A 37 5.72 2.96 12.53
C LEU A 37 6.72 3.22 11.40
N GLU A 38 6.72 2.40 10.34
CA GLU A 38 7.56 2.62 9.16
C GLU A 38 7.17 3.91 8.43
N ALA A 39 5.89 4.09 8.17
CA ALA A 39 5.37 5.22 7.42
C ALA A 39 5.60 6.56 8.17
N TRP A 40 5.62 6.57 9.50
CA TRP A 40 5.79 7.78 10.30
C TRP A 40 7.10 8.52 10.02
N GLY A 41 8.20 7.78 9.89
CA GLY A 41 9.53 8.34 9.58
C GLY A 41 9.85 8.42 8.08
N ALA A 42 9.02 7.82 7.23
CA ALA A 42 9.32 7.67 5.81
C ALA A 42 9.11 8.95 5.00
N ARG A 43 10.08 9.27 4.15
CA ARG A 43 10.00 10.40 3.19
C ARG A 43 8.85 10.24 2.19
N ASN A 44 8.64 9.00 1.74
CA ASN A 44 7.47 8.59 0.96
C ASN A 44 6.75 7.54 1.82
N PRO A 45 5.62 7.88 2.46
CA PRO A 45 4.96 6.95 3.36
C PRO A 45 4.34 5.79 2.59
N GLN A 46 4.46 4.61 3.18
CA GLN A 46 3.69 3.43 2.80
C GLN A 46 2.21 3.67 3.10
N LEU A 47 1.35 3.37 2.13
CA LEU A 47 -0.08 3.22 2.32
C LEU A 47 -0.47 1.76 2.14
N LEU A 48 -1.56 1.38 2.80
CA LEU A 48 -2.24 0.11 2.56
C LEU A 48 -3.41 0.35 1.63
N VAL A 49 -3.50 -0.41 0.55
CA VAL A 49 -4.71 -0.51 -0.25
C VAL A 49 -5.28 -1.90 -0.09
N VAL A 50 -6.57 -2.00 0.20
CA VAL A 50 -7.27 -3.27 0.28
C VAL A 50 -8.28 -3.39 -0.84
N ALA A 51 -8.43 -4.61 -1.36
CA ALA A 51 -9.46 -4.97 -2.31
C ALA A 51 -10.46 -5.89 -1.60
N ALA A 52 -11.73 -5.50 -1.64
CA ALA A 52 -12.82 -6.24 -1.01
C ALA A 52 -13.80 -6.77 -2.06
N ASP A 53 -14.28 -8.00 -1.83
CA ASP A 53 -15.47 -8.54 -2.48
C ASP A 53 -16.59 -8.64 -1.44
N GLY A 54 -17.61 -7.78 -1.56
CA GLY A 54 -18.55 -7.51 -0.49
C GLY A 54 -17.85 -7.01 0.79
N ASP A 55 -18.00 -7.76 1.87
CA ASP A 55 -17.41 -7.48 3.18
C ASP A 55 -16.09 -8.25 3.42
N GLU A 56 -15.68 -9.11 2.49
CA GLU A 56 -14.46 -9.91 2.62
C GLU A 56 -13.28 -9.24 1.91
N LEU A 57 -12.16 -9.11 2.62
CA LEU A 57 -10.90 -8.68 2.03
C LEU A 57 -10.30 -9.84 1.23
N VAL A 58 -10.02 -9.60 -0.05
CA VAL A 58 -9.47 -10.62 -0.96
C VAL A 58 -8.06 -10.32 -1.41
N ALA A 59 -7.62 -9.06 -1.34
CA ALA A 59 -6.22 -8.71 -1.56
C ALA A 59 -5.82 -7.44 -0.81
N ALA A 60 -4.51 -7.27 -0.67
CA ALA A 60 -3.90 -6.09 -0.11
C ALA A 60 -2.64 -5.73 -0.89
N VAL A 61 -2.39 -4.44 -1.00
CA VAL A 61 -1.23 -3.89 -1.68
C VAL A 61 -0.60 -2.81 -0.82
N SER A 62 0.70 -2.94 -0.63
CA SER A 62 1.54 -1.91 -0.05
C SER A 62 1.97 -0.96 -1.16
N VAL A 63 1.63 0.33 -1.06
CA VAL A 63 2.00 1.33 -2.06
C VAL A 63 2.75 2.51 -1.46
N LEU A 64 3.67 3.10 -2.23
CA LEU A 64 4.29 4.37 -1.88
C LEU A 64 3.64 5.49 -2.66
N VAL A 65 3.27 6.57 -1.99
CA VAL A 65 2.92 7.82 -2.67
C VAL A 65 4.20 8.58 -2.99
N CYS A 66 4.63 8.52 -4.26
CA CYS A 66 5.76 9.30 -4.74
C CYS A 66 5.34 10.76 -4.96
N ARG A 67 5.65 11.64 -4.00
CA ARG A 67 5.48 13.09 -4.16
C ARG A 67 6.62 13.69 -5.01
N PRO A 68 6.37 14.78 -5.75
CA PRO A 68 7.40 15.36 -6.62
C PRO A 68 8.32 16.31 -5.84
N ARG A 69 7.78 16.88 -4.75
CA ARG A 69 8.39 17.92 -3.95
C ARG A 69 8.98 17.23 -2.76
N VAL A 70 10.25 16.93 -2.90
CA VAL A 70 11.11 16.70 -1.77
C VAL A 70 11.76 18.03 -1.45
N SER A 71 11.79 18.42 -0.18
CA SER A 71 12.76 19.39 0.33
C SER A 71 13.83 18.64 1.11
N PRO A 72 14.87 18.08 0.45
CA PRO A 72 15.99 17.50 1.15
C PRO A 72 17.10 18.55 1.30
N ARG A 73 17.73 18.59 2.48
CA ARG A 73 18.94 19.39 2.79
C ARG A 73 20.13 19.11 1.84
N PHE A 74 20.06 18.04 1.04
CA PHE A 74 21.16 17.52 0.22
C PHE A 74 20.77 17.15 -1.23
N ALA A 75 19.72 17.72 -1.84
CA ALA A 75 19.46 17.52 -3.28
C ALA A 75 19.14 18.81 -4.04
N PRO A 76 19.35 18.85 -5.38
CA PRO A 76 19.06 20.03 -6.21
C PRO A 76 17.59 20.42 -6.14
N ARG A 77 17.30 21.73 -6.10
CA ARG A 77 15.93 22.26 -6.03
C ARG A 77 15.25 22.15 -7.41
N PRO A 78 14.08 21.50 -7.53
CA PRO A 78 13.37 21.46 -8.81
C PRO A 78 12.86 22.86 -9.21
N GLY A 79 13.10 23.23 -10.47
CA GLY A 79 12.60 24.46 -11.08
C GLY A 79 11.07 24.51 -11.16
N LYS A 80 10.49 25.70 -11.03
CA LYS A 80 9.06 25.92 -10.83
C LYS A 80 8.20 25.47 -12.02
N ARG A 81 7.64 24.25 -11.95
CA ARG A 81 6.27 23.86 -12.36
C ARG A 81 6.11 22.36 -12.14
N LEU A 82 5.33 21.97 -11.12
CA LEU A 82 4.99 20.57 -10.91
C LEU A 82 3.49 20.41 -11.11
N LEU A 83 3.13 20.03 -12.34
CA LEU A 83 1.88 19.36 -12.61
C LEU A 83 1.97 17.98 -11.93
N ARG A 84 0.97 17.72 -11.07
CA ARG A 84 0.65 16.51 -10.26
C ARG A 84 1.57 15.29 -10.48
N PRO A 85 2.16 14.71 -9.43
CA PRO A 85 2.51 13.30 -9.45
C PRO A 85 1.54 12.55 -8.55
N PHE A 86 1.01 11.50 -9.11
CA PHE A 86 0.38 10.48 -8.32
C PHE A 86 0.85 9.17 -8.94
N TRP A 87 2.11 8.84 -8.70
CA TRP A 87 2.61 7.50 -8.99
C TRP A 87 2.55 6.78 -7.65
N ALA A 88 1.46 6.05 -7.44
CA ALA A 88 1.41 5.04 -6.41
C ALA A 88 2.12 3.81 -6.98
N GLU A 89 3.29 3.49 -6.44
CA GLU A 89 4.04 2.29 -6.87
C GLU A 89 3.89 1.21 -5.79
N VAL A 90 3.67 -0.03 -6.22
CA VAL A 90 3.70 -1.19 -5.31
C VAL A 90 5.10 -1.30 -4.72
N CYS A 91 5.20 -1.29 -3.40
CA CYS A 91 6.47 -1.38 -2.69
C CYS A 91 6.53 -2.61 -1.79
N GLN A 92 7.74 -3.13 -1.60
CA GLN A 92 7.98 -4.20 -0.64
C GLN A 92 7.98 -3.59 0.78
N PRO A 93 7.13 -4.06 1.71
CA PRO A 93 7.13 -3.57 3.09
C PRO A 93 8.42 -4.01 3.81
N TRP A 94 9.16 -3.07 4.41
CA TRP A 94 10.38 -3.25 5.23
C TRP A 94 11.60 -3.90 4.58
N LEU A 95 11.45 -5.13 4.07
CA LEU A 95 12.52 -5.98 3.57
C LEU A 95 12.21 -6.36 2.13
N SER A 96 13.19 -6.22 1.24
CA SER A 96 13.07 -6.54 -0.20
C SER A 96 12.76 -8.02 -0.51
N GLY A 97 12.58 -8.87 0.51
CA GLY A 97 12.18 -10.27 0.39
C GLY A 97 10.69 -10.53 0.59
N TYR A 98 9.87 -9.52 0.91
CA TYR A 98 8.43 -9.69 1.12
C TYR A 98 7.61 -9.01 0.03
N PRO A 99 6.68 -9.73 -0.62
CA PRO A 99 5.91 -9.18 -1.73
C PRO A 99 5.12 -7.95 -1.27
N GLY A 100 5.04 -6.93 -2.13
CA GLY A 100 4.19 -5.76 -1.95
C GLY A 100 2.70 -6.01 -2.20
N THR A 101 2.35 -7.23 -2.61
CA THR A 101 0.97 -7.69 -2.84
C THR A 101 0.70 -8.95 -2.04
N ALA A 102 -0.45 -9.01 -1.39
CA ALA A 102 -0.94 -10.14 -0.62
C ALA A 102 -2.36 -10.51 -1.07
N PHE A 103 -2.70 -11.81 -1.02
CA PHE A 103 -3.99 -12.33 -1.47
C PHE A 103 -4.60 -13.24 -0.41
N ALA A 104 -5.92 -13.21 -0.29
CA ALA A 104 -6.65 -14.20 0.50
C ALA A 104 -6.47 -15.60 -0.09
N PRO A 105 -6.59 -16.67 0.74
CA PRO A 105 -6.66 -18.03 0.24
C PRO A 105 -7.81 -18.18 -0.77
N GLY A 106 -7.56 -18.88 -1.88
CA GLY A 106 -8.61 -19.17 -2.87
C GLY A 106 -8.80 -18.13 -3.98
N VAL A 107 -8.11 -16.99 -3.96
CA VAL A 107 -8.12 -16.06 -5.10
C VAL A 107 -7.50 -16.72 -6.32
N ALA A 108 -8.34 -16.98 -7.33
CA ALA A 108 -7.98 -17.72 -8.54
C ALA A 108 -7.21 -16.85 -9.55
N ASP A 109 -7.72 -15.67 -9.89
CA ASP A 109 -7.11 -14.79 -10.90
C ASP A 109 -6.38 -13.59 -10.27
N ARG A 110 -5.24 -13.89 -9.63
CA ARG A 110 -4.38 -12.88 -9.00
C ARG A 110 -3.85 -11.84 -10.01
N PRO A 111 -3.41 -12.22 -11.22
CA PRO A 111 -2.95 -11.23 -12.21
C PRO A 111 -4.05 -10.28 -12.67
N ALA A 112 -5.30 -10.74 -12.85
CA ALA A 112 -6.40 -9.84 -13.18
C ALA A 112 -6.67 -8.85 -12.05
N LEU A 113 -6.64 -9.32 -10.80
CA LEU A 113 -6.85 -8.46 -9.63
C LEU A 113 -5.77 -7.38 -9.49
N VAL A 114 -4.51 -7.72 -9.77
CA VAL A 114 -3.41 -6.72 -9.80
C VAL A 114 -3.64 -5.69 -10.90
N ARG A 115 -4.11 -6.09 -12.08
CA ARG A 115 -4.42 -5.14 -13.16
C ARG A 115 -5.60 -4.24 -12.84
N GLU A 116 -6.63 -4.74 -12.18
CA GLU A 116 -7.74 -3.92 -11.69
C GLU A 116 -7.25 -2.89 -10.67
N PHE A 117 -6.41 -3.34 -9.74
CA PHE A 117 -5.77 -2.47 -8.78
C PHE A 117 -4.91 -1.37 -9.44
N GLU A 118 -4.05 -1.73 -10.39
CA GLU A 118 -3.20 -0.77 -11.12
C GLU A 118 -4.04 0.29 -11.87
N ARG A 119 -5.23 -0.08 -12.37
CA ARG A 119 -6.17 0.86 -13.01
C ARG A 119 -6.84 1.82 -12.04
N GLU A 120 -7.01 1.44 -10.78
CA GLU A 120 -7.58 2.33 -9.75
C GLU A 120 -6.53 3.30 -9.19
N LEU A 121 -5.24 3.02 -9.39
CA LEU A 121 -4.13 3.88 -8.98
C LEU A 121 -3.79 5.02 -9.97
N GLY A 122 -4.21 4.93 -11.24
CA GLY A 122 -3.80 5.84 -12.33
C GLY A 122 -4.91 6.12 -13.35
#